data_AF-I3ZW99-F1
#
_entry.id   AF-I3ZW99-F1
#
_cell.length_a   1.000
_cell.length_b   1.000
_cell.length_c   1.000
_cell.angle_alpha   90.00
_cell.angle_beta   90.00
_cell.angle_gamma   90.00
#
_symmetry.space_group_name_H-M   'P 1'
#
loop_
_entity.id
_entity.type
_entity.pdbx_description
1 polymer ?
#
loop_
_entity_poly.entity_id
_entity_poly.type
_entity_poly.pdbx_seq_one_letter_code
_entity_poly.pdbx_strand_id
1 'polypeptide(L)'
;MPVHLYVLTHLKRAGVDYAKMMAKVSGLPLELINDAVGDLLEIGLIERDPGSAIKRSKARFKKAFEVHKHHTYYRLSREGELFVRSIDGRWLKEYFNSLLPDGWRIVRALAESKNIREANRRAGIDDETAEELKVLHFITEKGRKTEFFKRLWEFLRV
;
A
#
# COMPACT_ATOMS: atom_id res chain seq x y z
N MET A 1 8.14 0.35 -5.77
CA MET A 1 6.95 1.11 -6.27
C MET A 1 5.92 1.27 -5.15
N PRO A 2 4.91 2.16 -5.26
CA PRO A 2 3.90 2.36 -4.20
C PRO A 2 3.13 1.11 -3.78
N VAL A 3 3.00 0.13 -4.68
CA VAL A 3 2.36 -1.16 -4.38
C VAL A 3 3.15 -1.95 -3.32
N HIS A 4 4.49 -1.95 -3.36
CA HIS A 4 5.34 -2.57 -2.32
C HIS A 4 5.11 -1.92 -0.96
N LEU A 5 5.07 -0.59 -0.91
CA LEU A 5 4.79 0.17 0.31
C LEU A 5 3.40 -0.15 0.88
N TYR A 6 2.40 -0.31 0.00
CA TYR A 6 1.08 -0.77 0.40
C TYR A 6 1.10 -2.18 1.00
N VAL A 7 1.78 -3.16 0.36
CA VAL A 7 1.86 -4.53 0.89
C VAL A 7 2.49 -4.53 2.29
N LEU A 8 3.60 -3.81 2.47
CA LEU A 8 4.29 -3.71 3.77
C LEU A 8 3.41 -3.09 4.85
N THR A 9 2.77 -1.96 4.56
CA THR A 9 1.93 -1.23 5.52
C THR A 9 0.59 -1.94 5.79
N HIS A 10 0.04 -2.62 4.78
CA HIS A 10 -1.11 -3.52 4.94
C HIS A 10 -0.76 -4.67 5.87
N LEU A 11 0.33 -5.39 5.63
CA LEU A 11 0.77 -6.50 6.48
C LEU A 11 1.10 -6.03 7.89
N LYS A 12 1.68 -4.83 8.06
CA LYS A 12 1.86 -4.22 9.39
C LYS A 12 0.52 -4.06 10.13
N ARG A 13 -0.54 -3.65 9.41
CA ARG A 13 -1.85 -3.41 10.00
C ARG A 13 -2.62 -4.72 10.25
N ALA A 14 -2.55 -5.64 9.29
CA ALA A 14 -3.26 -6.92 9.27
C ALA A 14 -2.57 -7.99 10.16
N GLY A 15 -1.27 -7.91 10.34
CA GLY A 15 -0.41 -8.94 10.94
C GLY A 15 -0.06 -10.05 9.95
N VAL A 16 -1.08 -10.68 9.37
CA VAL A 16 -0.94 -11.76 8.38
C VAL A 16 -2.09 -11.66 7.38
N ASP A 17 -1.81 -11.78 6.08
CA ASP A 17 -2.84 -11.81 5.02
C ASP A 17 -2.34 -12.53 3.75
N TYR A 18 -3.19 -12.70 2.74
CA TYR A 18 -2.87 -13.33 1.46
C TYR A 18 -3.09 -12.38 0.28
N ALA A 19 -2.37 -12.61 -0.82
CA ALA A 19 -2.34 -11.71 -1.98
C ALA A 19 -3.73 -11.37 -2.53
N LYS A 20 -4.61 -12.37 -2.67
CA LYS A 20 -5.99 -12.16 -3.17
C LYS A 20 -6.84 -11.27 -2.25
N MET A 21 -6.60 -11.24 -0.94
CA MET A 21 -7.29 -10.30 -0.05
C MET A 21 -6.72 -8.90 -0.18
N MET A 22 -5.39 -8.75 -0.25
CA MET A 22 -4.75 -7.45 -0.46
C MET A 22 -5.21 -6.80 -1.78
N ALA A 23 -5.29 -7.59 -2.86
CA ALA A 23 -5.84 -7.16 -4.14
C ALA A 23 -7.30 -6.71 -4.00
N LYS A 24 -8.14 -7.50 -3.30
CA LYS A 24 -9.54 -7.15 -3.06
C LYS A 24 -9.71 -5.85 -2.26
N VAL A 25 -8.89 -5.63 -1.23
CA VAL A 25 -8.98 -4.46 -0.34
C VAL A 25 -8.49 -3.18 -1.03
N SER A 26 -7.41 -3.28 -1.81
CA SER A 26 -6.88 -2.15 -2.59
C SER A 26 -7.65 -1.88 -3.89
N GLY A 27 -8.35 -2.89 -4.42
CA GLY A 27 -8.92 -2.83 -5.76
C GLY A 27 -7.86 -2.91 -6.87
N LEU A 28 -6.62 -3.29 -6.56
CA LEU A 28 -5.57 -3.54 -7.56
C LEU A 28 -5.73 -4.92 -8.21
N PRO A 29 -5.22 -5.09 -9.45
CA PRO A 29 -4.99 -6.40 -10.05
C PRO A 29 -4.21 -7.34 -9.14
N LEU A 30 -4.54 -8.63 -9.18
CA LEU A 30 -3.87 -9.65 -8.37
C LEU A 30 -2.41 -9.82 -8.80
N GLU A 31 -2.12 -9.70 -10.10
CA GLU A 31 -0.76 -9.79 -10.65
C GLU A 31 0.17 -8.75 -9.99
N LEU A 32 -0.24 -7.47 -9.95
CA LEU A 32 0.56 -6.41 -9.32
C LEU A 32 0.87 -6.67 -7.84
N ILE A 33 -0.08 -7.26 -7.11
CA ILE A 33 0.13 -7.63 -5.71
C ILE A 33 1.09 -8.83 -5.62
N ASN A 34 0.98 -9.81 -6.51
CA ASN A 34 1.88 -10.96 -6.53
C ASN A 34 3.31 -10.55 -6.87
N ASP A 35 3.49 -9.65 -7.84
CA ASP A 35 4.82 -9.12 -8.22
C ASP A 35 5.44 -8.41 -7.02
N ALA A 36 4.70 -7.50 -6.37
CA ALA A 36 5.18 -6.81 -5.17
C ALA A 36 5.49 -7.77 -4.00
N VAL A 37 4.68 -8.82 -3.83
CA VAL A 37 4.95 -9.88 -2.84
C VAL A 37 6.21 -10.67 -3.19
N GLY A 38 6.42 -10.99 -4.47
CA GLY A 38 7.61 -11.69 -4.97
C GLY A 38 8.88 -10.90 -4.66
N ASP A 39 8.91 -9.63 -5.08
CA ASP A 39 10.05 -8.74 -4.84
C ASP A 39 10.34 -8.61 -3.34
N LEU A 40 9.30 -8.42 -2.51
CA LEU A 40 9.46 -8.27 -1.05
C LEU A 40 9.92 -9.55 -0.34
N LEU A 41 9.57 -10.73 -0.87
CA LEU A 41 10.09 -12.01 -0.40
C LEU A 41 11.58 -12.15 -0.76
N GLU A 42 11.95 -11.78 -2.00
CA GLU A 42 13.32 -11.86 -2.48
C GLU A 42 14.28 -10.99 -1.66
N ILE A 43 13.87 -9.76 -1.34
CA ILE A 43 14.68 -8.86 -0.49
C ILE A 43 14.50 -9.10 1.02
N GLY A 44 13.71 -10.11 1.42
CA GLY A 44 13.57 -10.54 2.80
C GLY A 44 12.77 -9.61 3.73
N LEU A 45 11.97 -8.69 3.19
CA LEU A 45 11.11 -7.81 4.02
C LEU A 45 9.79 -8.47 4.43
N ILE A 46 9.36 -9.51 3.71
CA ILE A 46 8.22 -10.34 4.10
C ILE A 46 8.62 -11.81 4.07
N GLU A 47 7.81 -12.64 4.71
CA GLU A 47 7.99 -14.09 4.71
C GLU A 47 6.65 -14.81 4.71
N ARG A 48 6.66 -16.10 4.32
CA ARG A 48 5.46 -16.94 4.37
C ARG A 48 5.11 -17.25 5.82
N ASP A 49 3.84 -17.08 6.19
CA ASP A 49 3.38 -17.47 7.52
C ASP A 49 3.28 -19.01 7.62
N PRO A 50 3.97 -19.65 8.57
CA PRO A 50 4.01 -21.11 8.69
C PRO A 50 2.71 -21.70 9.26
N GLY A 51 2.53 -23.01 9.12
CA GLY A 51 1.40 -23.76 9.70
C GLY A 51 0.14 -23.77 8.83
N SER A 52 -0.82 -24.64 9.18
CA SER A 52 -2.01 -24.94 8.37
C SER A 52 -3.26 -24.12 8.72
N ALA A 53 -3.21 -23.31 9.78
CA ALA A 53 -4.32 -22.50 10.23
C ALA A 53 -3.84 -21.14 10.74
N ILE A 54 -4.74 -20.16 10.69
CA ILE A 54 -4.49 -18.80 11.19
C ILE A 54 -5.50 -18.51 12.28
N LYS A 55 -5.04 -17.93 13.39
CA LYS A 55 -5.85 -17.45 14.52
C LYS A 55 -6.06 -15.94 14.48
N ARG A 56 -7.15 -15.43 15.07
CA ARG A 56 -7.54 -14.00 14.97
C ARG A 56 -6.52 -13.07 15.61
N SER A 57 -5.87 -13.55 16.66
CA SER A 57 -4.76 -12.86 17.31
C SER A 57 -3.58 -12.56 16.36
N LYS A 58 -3.42 -13.35 15.29
CA LYS A 58 -2.34 -13.17 14.30
C LYS A 58 -2.79 -12.41 13.05
N ALA A 59 -4.01 -12.67 12.55
CA ALA A 59 -4.59 -11.94 11.41
C ALA A 59 -5.76 -11.06 11.86
N ARG A 60 -5.52 -9.77 12.02
CA ARG A 60 -6.43 -8.79 12.64
C ARG A 60 -7.64 -8.45 11.77
N PHE A 61 -7.51 -8.59 10.44
CA PHE A 61 -8.59 -8.27 9.50
C PHE A 61 -9.60 -9.40 9.33
N LYS A 62 -9.32 -10.60 9.85
CA LYS A 62 -10.24 -11.72 9.73
C LYS A 62 -11.42 -11.60 10.71
N LYS A 63 -12.57 -12.13 10.31
CA LYS A 63 -13.81 -12.13 11.13
C LYS A 63 -13.92 -13.34 12.06
N ALA A 64 -13.55 -14.54 11.60
CA ALA A 64 -13.66 -15.79 12.37
C ALA A 64 -12.56 -15.92 13.45
N PHE A 65 -12.72 -16.83 14.40
CA PHE A 65 -11.71 -17.10 15.42
C PHE A 65 -10.48 -17.84 14.87
N GLU A 66 -10.70 -18.85 14.03
CA GLU A 66 -9.67 -19.69 13.38
C GLU A 66 -10.14 -20.10 11.98
N VAL A 67 -9.19 -20.20 11.02
CA VAL A 67 -9.47 -20.60 9.63
C VAL A 67 -8.29 -21.44 9.13
N HIS A 68 -8.57 -22.57 8.50
CA HIS A 68 -7.56 -23.37 7.79
C HIS A 68 -7.12 -22.69 6.49
N LYS A 69 -5.83 -22.76 6.19
CA LYS A 69 -5.24 -22.09 5.03
C LYS A 69 -5.55 -22.86 3.74
N HIS A 70 -6.18 -22.18 2.79
CA HIS A 70 -6.30 -22.63 1.40
C HIS A 70 -5.45 -21.78 0.44
N HIS A 71 -4.73 -20.79 0.98
CA HIS A 71 -3.87 -19.87 0.24
C HIS A 71 -2.54 -19.71 0.97
N THR A 72 -1.53 -19.22 0.26
CA THR A 72 -0.28 -18.77 0.87
C THR A 72 -0.52 -17.45 1.58
N TYR A 73 -0.19 -17.40 2.86
CA TYR A 73 -0.26 -16.20 3.68
C TYR A 73 1.14 -15.65 3.92
N TYR A 74 1.23 -14.33 4.03
CA TYR A 74 2.44 -13.58 4.22
C TYR A 74 2.34 -12.72 5.47
N ARG A 75 3.49 -12.44 6.07
CA ARG A 75 3.66 -11.52 7.18
C ARG A 75 4.97 -10.76 7.00
N LEU A 76 5.12 -9.65 7.72
CA LEU A 76 6.42 -8.98 7.80
C LEU A 76 7.45 -9.93 8.42
N SER A 77 8.67 -9.91 7.86
CA SER A 77 9.85 -10.45 8.54
C SER A 77 10.26 -9.53 9.69
N ARG A 78 11.28 -9.92 10.46
CA ARG A 78 11.83 -9.04 11.50
C ARG A 78 12.37 -7.75 10.89
N GLU A 79 13.07 -7.85 9.77
CA GLU A 79 13.66 -6.76 9.01
C GLU A 79 12.55 -5.86 8.44
N GLY A 80 11.48 -6.45 7.88
CA GLY A 80 10.30 -5.73 7.43
C GLY A 80 9.59 -4.98 8.55
N GLU A 81 9.47 -5.58 9.74
CA GLU A 81 8.89 -4.93 10.93
C GLU A 81 9.70 -3.70 11.37
N LEU A 82 11.03 -3.78 11.34
CA LEU A 82 11.91 -2.66 11.65
C LEU A 82 11.84 -1.58 10.58
N PHE A 83 11.87 -1.98 9.30
CA PHE A 83 11.75 -1.06 8.18
C PHE A 83 10.46 -0.25 8.24
N VAL A 84 9.30 -0.90 8.35
CA VAL A 84 8.00 -0.20 8.40
C VAL A 84 7.90 0.72 9.64
N ARG A 85 8.53 0.36 10.77
CA ARG A 85 8.59 1.23 11.97
C ARG A 85 9.46 2.47 11.76
N SER A 86 10.46 2.41 10.90
CA SER A 86 11.32 3.55 10.57
C SER A 86 10.72 4.52 9.57
N ILE A 87 9.60 4.16 8.93
CA ILE A 87 8.89 5.04 8.00
C ILE A 87 8.27 6.20 8.78
N ASP A 88 8.82 7.39 8.57
CA ASP A 88 8.35 8.65 9.14
C ASP A 88 8.02 9.67 8.03
N GLY A 89 7.63 10.89 8.43
CA GLY A 89 7.30 11.95 7.48
C GLY A 89 8.47 12.40 6.61
N ARG A 90 9.72 12.27 7.08
CA ARG A 90 10.91 12.60 6.29
C ARG A 90 11.15 11.54 5.22
N TRP A 91 11.11 10.28 5.60
CA TRP A 91 11.24 9.15 4.68
C TRP A 91 10.15 9.20 3.60
N LEU A 92 8.89 9.47 3.99
CA LEU A 92 7.79 9.59 3.04
C LEU A 92 7.98 10.77 2.09
N LYS A 93 8.47 11.91 2.60
CA LYS A 93 8.78 13.06 1.75
C LYS A 93 9.83 12.69 0.70
N GLU A 94 10.91 12.05 1.09
CA GLU A 94 11.98 11.61 0.18
C GLU A 94 11.46 10.58 -0.82
N TYR A 95 10.73 9.56 -0.35
CA TYR A 95 10.15 8.53 -1.18
C TYR A 95 9.23 9.10 -2.27
N PHE A 96 8.25 9.93 -1.90
CA PHE A 96 7.32 10.49 -2.89
C PHE A 96 7.99 11.50 -3.82
N ASN A 97 8.96 12.28 -3.33
CA ASN A 97 9.74 13.18 -4.18
C ASN A 97 10.66 12.44 -5.17
N SER A 98 11.06 11.19 -4.88
CA SER A 98 11.78 10.36 -5.86
C SER A 98 10.89 9.78 -6.96
N LEU A 99 9.56 9.76 -6.75
CA LEU A 99 8.60 9.27 -7.74
C LEU A 99 8.11 10.37 -8.66
N LEU A 100 7.92 11.58 -8.12
CA LEU A 100 7.37 12.74 -8.83
C LEU A 100 8.09 14.01 -8.36
N PRO A 101 8.33 14.99 -9.24
CA PRO A 101 8.73 16.33 -8.82
C PRO A 101 7.75 16.87 -7.79
N ASP A 102 8.23 17.35 -6.63
CA ASP A 102 7.35 17.81 -5.53
C ASP A 102 6.33 16.78 -5.02
N GLY A 103 6.60 15.48 -5.24
CA GLY A 103 5.65 14.40 -5.01
C GLY A 103 5.00 14.38 -3.63
N TRP A 104 5.73 14.72 -2.56
CA TRP A 104 5.15 14.81 -1.22
C TRP A 104 4.01 15.83 -1.12
N ARG A 105 4.23 17.01 -1.71
CA ARG A 105 3.25 18.11 -1.71
C ARG A 105 2.02 17.71 -2.51
N ILE A 106 2.21 17.10 -3.68
CA ILE A 106 1.15 16.64 -4.57
C ILE A 106 0.32 15.53 -3.91
N VAL A 107 0.99 14.51 -3.37
CA VAL A 107 0.34 13.34 -2.76
C VAL A 107 -0.45 13.74 -1.51
N ARG A 108 0.11 14.60 -0.65
CA ARG A 108 -0.61 15.15 0.51
C ARG A 108 -1.83 15.97 0.07
N ALA A 109 -1.67 16.85 -0.93
CA ALA A 109 -2.79 17.62 -1.48
C ALA A 109 -3.89 16.71 -2.04
N LEU A 110 -3.53 15.63 -2.73
CA LEU A 110 -4.48 14.63 -3.22
C LEU A 110 -5.19 13.90 -2.06
N ALA A 111 -4.47 13.51 -1.02
CA ALA A 111 -5.04 12.84 0.14
C ALA A 111 -6.10 13.72 0.84
N GLU A 112 -5.79 15.00 1.03
CA GLU A 112 -6.65 16.01 1.67
C GLU A 112 -7.79 16.54 0.77
N SER A 113 -7.79 16.16 -0.51
CA SER A 113 -8.78 16.60 -1.49
C SER A 113 -9.76 15.48 -1.84
N LYS A 114 -10.95 15.82 -2.34
CA LYS A 114 -11.92 14.82 -2.80
C LYS A 114 -11.47 14.14 -4.10
N ASN A 115 -10.81 14.88 -4.98
CA ASN A 115 -10.36 14.43 -6.30
C ASN A 115 -9.18 15.29 -6.82
N ILE A 116 -8.62 14.93 -7.98
CA ILE A 116 -7.48 15.64 -8.56
C ILE A 116 -7.76 17.10 -8.91
N ARG A 117 -9.00 17.46 -9.30
CA ARG A 117 -9.34 18.86 -9.63
C ARG A 117 -9.21 19.78 -8.42
N GLU A 118 -9.62 19.29 -7.24
CA GLU A 118 -9.44 20.01 -5.99
C GLU A 118 -7.96 20.03 -5.56
N ALA A 119 -7.24 18.91 -5.72
CA ALA A 119 -5.82 18.84 -5.42
C ALA A 119 -5.01 19.80 -6.31
N ASN A 120 -5.35 19.92 -7.59
CA ASN A 120 -4.69 20.83 -8.54
C ASN A 120 -4.80 22.29 -8.07
N ARG A 121 -5.99 22.74 -7.61
CA ARG A 121 -6.13 24.11 -7.07
C ARG A 121 -5.21 24.41 -5.88
N ARG A 122 -4.77 23.39 -5.15
CA ARG A 122 -3.87 23.52 -4.00
C ARG A 122 -2.41 23.35 -4.39
N ALA A 123 -2.14 22.51 -5.38
CA ALA A 123 -0.79 22.04 -5.65
C ALA A 123 -0.25 22.33 -7.07
N GLY A 124 -1.04 22.91 -7.98
CA GLY A 124 -0.61 23.15 -9.36
C GLY A 124 -0.19 21.86 -10.04
N ILE A 125 -1.11 20.88 -10.10
CA ILE A 125 -0.89 19.59 -10.74
C ILE A 125 -1.17 19.76 -12.23
N ASP A 126 -0.11 19.69 -13.03
CA ASP A 126 -0.19 19.70 -14.49
C ASP A 126 -0.63 18.33 -15.05
N ASP A 127 -0.84 18.28 -16.36
CA ASP A 127 -1.34 17.08 -17.04
C ASP A 127 -0.32 15.94 -17.00
N GLU A 128 0.98 16.23 -17.07
CA GLU A 128 2.05 15.23 -16.96
C GLU A 128 2.03 14.55 -15.58
N THR A 129 1.98 15.36 -14.51
CA THR A 129 1.85 14.84 -13.14
C THR A 129 0.55 14.06 -12.97
N ALA A 130 -0.54 14.49 -13.61
CA ALA A 130 -1.82 13.78 -13.55
C ALA A 130 -1.73 12.40 -14.21
N GLU A 131 -1.04 12.26 -15.35
CA GLU A 131 -0.81 10.96 -15.98
C GLU A 131 0.06 10.05 -15.10
N GLU A 132 1.13 10.57 -14.51
CA GLU A 132 1.97 9.81 -13.58
C GLU A 132 1.18 9.32 -12.36
N LEU A 133 0.27 10.14 -11.81
CA LEU A 133 -0.61 9.72 -10.72
C LEU A 133 -1.56 8.57 -11.13
N LYS A 134 -1.89 8.42 -12.41
CA LYS A 134 -2.65 7.24 -12.91
C LYS A 134 -1.75 6.02 -13.02
N VAL A 135 -0.51 6.19 -13.52
CA VAL A 135 0.50 5.11 -13.61
C VAL A 135 0.82 4.54 -12.23
N LEU A 136 0.95 5.40 -11.22
CA LEU A 136 1.11 5.00 -9.81
C LEU A 136 -0.17 4.45 -9.17
N HIS A 137 -1.28 4.39 -9.93
CA HIS A 137 -2.61 3.98 -9.50
C HIS A 137 -3.22 4.84 -8.39
N PHE A 138 -2.79 6.09 -8.22
CA PHE A 138 -3.34 6.97 -7.19
C PHE A 138 -4.70 7.54 -7.58
N ILE A 139 -4.91 7.74 -8.87
CA ILE A 139 -6.19 8.14 -9.45
C ILE A 139 -6.62 7.23 -10.58
N THR A 140 -7.93 7.19 -10.85
CA THR A 140 -8.51 6.57 -12.05
C THR A 140 -8.31 7.46 -13.26
N GLU A 141 -8.56 6.95 -14.47
CA GLU A 141 -8.65 7.76 -15.72
C GLU A 141 -9.53 9.00 -15.59
N LYS A 142 -10.62 8.92 -14.82
CA LYS A 142 -11.55 10.05 -14.58
C LYS A 142 -11.09 11.01 -13.47
N GLY A 143 -9.87 10.87 -12.94
CA GLY A 143 -9.31 11.74 -11.89
C GLY A 143 -9.85 11.52 -10.47
N ARG A 144 -10.56 10.41 -10.21
CA ARG A 144 -11.04 10.04 -8.86
C ARG A 144 -9.94 9.28 -8.11
N LYS A 145 -9.84 9.47 -6.79
CA LYS A 145 -8.92 8.69 -5.94
C LYS A 145 -9.29 7.20 -6.00
N THR A 146 -8.31 6.35 -6.28
CA THR A 146 -8.51 4.89 -6.23
C THR A 146 -8.70 4.42 -4.79
N GLU A 147 -9.22 3.21 -4.62
CA GLU A 147 -9.30 2.60 -3.29
C GLU A 147 -7.90 2.29 -2.75
N PHE A 148 -6.99 1.84 -3.64
CA PHE A 148 -5.58 1.63 -3.35
C PHE A 148 -4.94 2.85 -2.68
N PHE A 149 -5.08 4.03 -3.29
CA PHE A 149 -4.50 5.26 -2.73
C PHE A 149 -5.05 5.59 -1.34
N LYS A 150 -6.36 5.46 -1.17
CA LYS A 150 -7.01 5.73 0.12
C LYS A 150 -6.49 4.78 1.19
N ARG A 151 -6.37 3.49 0.89
CA ARG A 151 -5.87 2.47 1.82
C ARG A 151 -4.40 2.65 2.14
N LEU A 152 -3.58 2.91 1.13
CA LEU A 152 -2.17 3.25 1.32
C LEU A 152 -2.03 4.45 2.28
N TRP A 153 -2.73 5.55 2.00
CA TRP A 153 -2.68 6.74 2.84
C TRP A 153 -3.19 6.48 4.27
N GLU A 154 -4.32 5.75 4.41
CA GLU A 154 -4.85 5.33 5.71
C GLU A 154 -3.81 4.55 6.54
N PHE A 155 -3.02 3.68 5.89
CA PHE A 155 -2.06 2.81 6.57
C PHE A 155 -0.73 3.50 6.88
N LEU A 156 -0.37 4.55 6.14
CA LEU A 156 0.83 5.34 6.39
C LEU A 156 0.73 6.21 7.66
N ARG A 157 -0.48 6.48 8.17
CA ARG A 157 -0.74 7.22 9.43
C ARG A 157 0.00 8.57 9.52
N VAL A 158 0.13 9.26 8.40
CA VAL A 158 0.72 10.61 8.26
C VAL A 158 -0.30 11.73 8.35
#